data_AF-A0A7W1XAJ1-F1
#
_entry.id   AF-A0A7W1XAJ1-F1
#
_cell.length_a   1.000
_cell.length_b   1.000
_cell.length_c   1.000
_cell.angle_alpha   90.00
_cell.angle_beta   90.00
_cell.angle_gamma   90.00
#
_symmetry.space_group_name_H-M   'P 1'
#
loop_
_entity.id
_entity.type
_entity.pdbx_description
1 polymer ?
#
loop_
_entity_poly.entity_id
_entity_poly.type
_entity_poly.pdbx_seq_one_letter_code
_entity_poly.pdbx_strand_id
1 'polypeptide(L)'
;MTLAVIDPVAFSLGPIRIYWYGIILGSSALLGLWLAIREGKRHQLPAEIFLDLVVWVLPAAVVGARLYYVGFQWEYYLHHPMDIFAVWNGGLAIHGGLLGAFLAGAFFMRKYHLSFLNMADIIAPSILLGQALGRWGNFINQEAHGGMVSRAMLEALQLPEWIISQMNIQGVYYQPTFLYESIWDGIGFLLLLLLRKINLRRGEIFFTYMVWYSLGRFFIEGLRTDSLSFTGPMWLSDMLNALWQPLGAWLQAGSLEHGNIRVAQLVSLLGMLIGLGMILWRRLSRRAWVPYRSAVETNEA
;
A
#
# COMPACT_ATOMS: atom_id res chain seq x y z
N MET A 1 34.39 6.36 -5.98
CA MET A 1 33.96 6.71 -4.61
C MET A 1 32.68 5.95 -4.35
N THR A 2 32.71 4.91 -3.51
CA THR A 2 31.47 4.27 -3.04
C THR A 2 30.75 5.27 -2.16
N LEU A 3 29.58 5.72 -2.58
CA LEU A 3 28.70 6.49 -1.71
C LEU A 3 28.39 5.63 -0.49
N ALA A 4 28.48 6.20 0.70
CA ALA A 4 28.17 5.50 1.94
C ALA A 4 26.70 5.07 1.91
N VAL A 5 26.44 3.82 2.31
CA VAL A 5 25.08 3.30 2.55
C VAL A 5 24.35 4.27 3.48
N ILE A 6 23.11 4.60 3.15
CA ILE A 6 22.28 5.50 3.94
C ILE A 6 22.00 4.85 5.29
N ASP A 7 22.32 5.54 6.38
CA ASP A 7 21.94 5.12 7.74
C ASP A 7 20.41 5.19 7.90
N PRO A 8 19.73 4.10 8.32
CA PRO A 8 18.31 4.12 8.62
C PRO A 8 17.90 5.13 9.69
N VAL A 9 18.82 5.46 10.62
CA VAL A 9 18.61 6.47 11.66
C VAL A 9 18.83 7.86 11.06
N ALA A 10 17.77 8.66 11.02
CA ALA A 10 17.85 10.04 10.53
C ALA A 10 18.59 10.94 11.52
N PHE A 11 18.24 10.85 12.80
CA PHE A 11 18.92 11.53 13.90
C PHE A 11 18.56 10.89 15.25
N SER A 12 19.37 11.16 16.27
CA SER A 12 19.15 10.67 17.63
C SER A 12 18.94 11.82 18.60
N LEU A 13 17.94 11.70 19.46
CA LEU A 13 17.64 12.60 20.58
C LEU A 13 17.94 11.84 21.88
N GLY A 14 19.21 11.81 22.28
CA GLY A 14 19.66 10.98 23.40
C GLY A 14 19.41 9.48 23.14
N PRO A 15 18.64 8.78 23.99
CA PRO A 15 18.32 7.35 23.76
C PRO A 15 17.27 7.12 22.67
N ILE A 16 16.54 8.17 22.24
CA ILE A 16 15.48 8.04 21.25
C ILE A 16 16.06 8.19 19.85
N ARG A 17 15.94 7.13 19.04
CA ARG A 17 16.37 7.14 17.64
C ARG A 17 15.18 7.43 16.73
N ILE A 18 15.31 8.43 15.87
CA ILE A 18 14.30 8.76 14.86
C ILE A 18 14.74 8.18 13.53
N TYR A 19 13.91 7.32 12.94
CA TYR A 19 14.20 6.61 11.70
C TYR A 19 13.61 7.33 10.49
N TRP A 20 14.34 7.32 9.38
CA TRP A 20 13.85 7.86 8.11
C TRP A 20 12.52 7.24 7.68
N TYR A 21 12.35 5.95 7.91
CA TYR A 21 11.11 5.22 7.61
C TYR A 21 9.89 5.90 8.26
N GLY A 22 10.01 6.26 9.55
CA GLY A 22 8.93 6.95 10.28
C GLY A 22 8.67 8.37 9.76
N ILE A 23 9.74 9.10 9.42
CA ILE A 23 9.63 10.45 8.83
C ILE A 23 8.91 10.38 7.48
N ILE A 24 9.28 9.43 6.62
CA ILE A 24 8.68 9.23 5.30
C ILE A 24 7.20 8.87 5.44
N LEU A 25 6.86 7.90 6.30
CA LEU A 25 5.46 7.54 6.52
C LEU A 25 4.64 8.70 7.06
N GLY A 26 5.15 9.43 8.06
CA GLY A 26 4.47 10.59 8.64
C GLY A 26 4.25 11.70 7.61
N SER A 27 5.29 12.03 6.85
CA SER A 27 5.20 13.04 5.78
C SER A 27 4.22 12.61 4.68
N SER A 28 4.22 11.33 4.31
CA SER A 28 3.31 10.76 3.32
C SER A 28 1.85 10.84 3.78
N ALA A 29 1.59 10.54 5.07
CA ALA A 29 0.26 10.66 5.66
C ALA A 29 -0.23 12.12 5.67
N LEU A 30 0.63 13.08 6.03
CA LEU A 30 0.31 14.50 6.00
C LEU A 30 0.01 15.00 4.58
N LEU A 31 0.81 14.59 3.59
CA LEU A 31 0.55 14.91 2.18
C LEU A 31 -0.77 14.30 1.69
N GLY A 32 -1.04 13.04 2.06
CA GLY A 32 -2.29 12.36 1.73
C GLY A 32 -3.51 13.05 2.34
N LEU A 33 -3.41 13.47 3.61
CA LEU A 33 -4.44 14.26 4.29
C LEU A 33 -4.67 15.61 3.61
N TRP A 34 -3.60 16.34 3.29
CA TRP A 34 -3.68 17.62 2.58
C TRP A 34 -4.39 17.47 1.23
N LEU A 35 -4.06 16.44 0.45
CA LEU A 35 -4.72 16.13 -0.82
C LEU A 35 -6.20 15.77 -0.64
N ALA A 36 -6.51 14.97 0.39
CA ALA A 36 -7.89 14.57 0.69
C ALA A 36 -8.74 15.79 1.09
N ILE A 37 -8.22 16.69 1.93
CA ILE A 37 -8.89 17.95 2.30
C ILE A 37 -9.10 18.82 1.06
N ARG A 38 -8.07 18.97 0.23
CA ARG A 38 -8.15 19.82 -0.98
C ARG A 38 -9.21 19.31 -1.95
N GLU A 39 -9.30 18.00 -2.13
CA GLU A 39 -10.32 17.40 -2.97
C GLU A 39 -11.69 17.44 -2.29
N GLY A 40 -11.76 17.15 -0.99
CA GLY A 40 -13.00 17.21 -0.20
C GLY A 40 -13.70 18.57 -0.28
N LYS A 41 -12.95 19.67 -0.25
CA LYS A 41 -13.49 21.02 -0.47
C LYS A 41 -14.22 21.17 -1.81
N ARG A 42 -13.76 20.48 -2.87
CA ARG A 42 -14.45 20.48 -4.18
C ARG A 42 -15.76 19.70 -4.16
N HIS A 43 -15.91 18.78 -3.21
CA HIS A 43 -17.14 18.03 -2.94
C HIS A 43 -17.99 18.67 -1.83
N GLN A 44 -17.65 19.89 -1.39
CA GLN A 44 -18.33 20.65 -0.34
C GLN A 44 -18.24 19.98 1.05
N LEU A 45 -17.21 19.17 1.28
CA LEU A 45 -16.94 18.60 2.59
C LEU A 45 -16.05 19.55 3.43
N PRO A 46 -16.39 19.79 4.71
CA PRO A 46 -15.53 20.49 5.65
C PRO A 46 -14.18 19.76 5.83
N ALA A 47 -13.12 20.52 6.09
CA ALA A 47 -11.78 19.96 6.26
C ALA A 47 -11.68 19.10 7.54
N GLU A 48 -12.47 19.47 8.54
CA GLU A 48 -12.63 18.85 9.85
C GLU A 48 -12.99 17.37 9.72
N ILE A 49 -13.83 17.00 8.74
CA ILE A 49 -14.19 15.58 8.50
C ILE A 49 -12.95 14.73 8.22
N PHE A 50 -11.98 15.25 7.46
CA PHE A 50 -10.77 14.50 7.11
C PHE A 50 -9.77 14.45 8.27
N LEU A 51 -9.70 15.52 9.06
CA LEU A 51 -8.91 15.56 10.28
C LEU A 51 -9.45 14.55 11.30
N ASP A 52 -10.75 14.59 11.55
CA ASP A 52 -11.44 13.66 12.43
C ASP A 52 -11.28 12.22 11.92
N LEU A 53 -11.44 11.99 10.61
CA LEU A 53 -11.25 10.67 10.03
C LEU A 53 -9.84 10.12 10.32
N VAL A 54 -8.79 10.93 10.17
CA VAL A 54 -7.41 10.50 10.49
C VAL A 54 -7.24 10.21 11.98
N VAL A 55 -7.83 11.03 12.86
CA VAL A 55 -7.80 10.83 14.31
C VAL A 55 -8.49 9.51 14.72
N TRP A 56 -9.50 9.07 13.96
CA TRP A 56 -10.14 7.76 14.19
C TRP A 56 -9.34 6.61 13.57
N VAL A 57 -8.94 6.75 12.31
CA VAL A 57 -8.37 5.66 11.50
C VAL A 57 -6.95 5.32 11.93
N LEU A 58 -6.10 6.31 12.19
CA LEU A 58 -4.67 6.08 12.45
C LEU A 58 -4.43 5.33 13.78
N PRO A 59 -5.04 5.72 14.93
CA PRO A 59 -4.94 4.94 16.15
C PRO A 59 -5.54 3.54 16.01
N ALA A 60 -6.70 3.42 15.34
CA ALA A 60 -7.33 2.12 15.11
C ALA A 60 -6.46 1.21 14.24
N ALA A 61 -5.73 1.75 13.26
CA ALA A 61 -4.77 1.01 12.46
C ALA A 61 -3.60 0.50 13.32
N VAL A 62 -3.05 1.34 14.21
CA VAL A 62 -1.96 0.91 15.12
C VAL A 62 -2.45 -0.19 16.08
N VAL A 63 -3.62 0.01 16.69
CA VAL A 63 -4.23 -0.99 17.60
C VAL A 63 -4.53 -2.29 16.85
N GLY A 64 -5.14 -2.20 15.67
CA GLY A 64 -5.44 -3.37 14.84
C GLY A 64 -4.18 -4.12 14.43
N ALA A 65 -3.14 -3.40 14.01
CA ALA A 65 -1.85 -3.99 13.64
C ALA A 65 -1.20 -4.73 14.81
N ARG A 66 -1.30 -4.16 16.02
CA ARG A 66 -0.78 -4.77 17.23
C ARG A 66 -1.57 -6.01 17.64
N LEU A 67 -2.89 -5.91 17.74
CA LEU A 67 -3.75 -7.02 18.15
C LEU A 67 -3.64 -8.21 17.19
N TYR A 68 -3.54 -7.93 15.88
CA TYR A 68 -3.35 -8.98 14.89
C TYR A 68 -2.00 -9.68 15.07
N TYR A 69 -0.90 -8.94 15.26
CA TYR A 69 0.41 -9.52 15.54
C TYR A 69 0.40 -10.38 16.82
N VAL A 70 -0.20 -9.86 17.89
CA VAL A 70 -0.36 -10.56 19.17
C VAL A 70 -1.14 -11.86 19.00
N GLY A 71 -2.22 -11.85 18.22
CA GLY A 71 -3.00 -13.06 17.94
C GLY A 71 -2.19 -14.14 17.22
N PHE A 72 -1.30 -13.76 16.29
CA PHE A 72 -0.41 -14.71 15.62
C PHE A 72 0.73 -15.23 16.50
N GLN A 73 1.11 -14.47 17.53
CA GLN A 73 2.17 -14.81 18.48
C GLN A 73 1.61 -15.10 19.88
N TRP A 74 0.40 -15.66 19.94
CA TRP A 74 -0.39 -15.74 21.18
C TRP A 74 0.34 -16.45 22.32
N GLU A 75 1.06 -17.54 22.02
CA GLU A 75 1.83 -18.31 23.01
C GLU A 75 2.86 -17.45 23.74
N TYR A 76 3.60 -16.61 23.03
CA TYR A 76 4.55 -15.68 23.64
C TYR A 76 3.85 -14.68 24.59
N TYR A 77 2.75 -14.07 24.13
CA TYR A 77 2.05 -13.05 24.90
C TYR A 77 1.27 -13.59 26.10
N LEU A 78 0.96 -14.88 26.14
CA LEU A 78 0.43 -15.54 27.36
C LEU A 78 1.44 -15.48 28.51
N HIS A 79 2.74 -15.59 28.21
CA HIS A 79 3.81 -15.50 29.18
C HIS A 79 4.28 -14.05 29.43
N HIS A 80 4.00 -13.15 28.48
CA HIS A 80 4.42 -11.75 28.52
C HIS A 80 3.24 -10.77 28.26
N PRO A 81 2.22 -10.72 29.12
CA PRO A 81 1.00 -9.95 28.84
C PRO A 81 1.23 -8.43 28.78
N MET A 82 2.21 -7.91 29.52
CA MET A 82 2.55 -6.48 29.48
C MET A 82 3.14 -6.06 28.14
N ASP A 83 3.79 -6.98 27.43
CA ASP A 83 4.40 -6.69 26.14
C ASP A 83 3.34 -6.42 25.08
N ILE A 84 2.08 -6.83 25.26
CA ILE A 84 0.96 -6.52 24.34
C ILE A 84 0.88 -5.01 24.07
N PHE A 85 1.13 -4.16 25.07
CA PHE A 85 1.06 -2.70 24.94
C PHE A 85 2.36 -2.06 24.43
N ALA A 86 3.47 -2.80 24.45
CA ALA A 86 4.80 -2.29 24.11
C ALA A 86 5.02 -2.19 22.60
N VAL A 87 4.28 -1.31 21.93
CA VAL A 87 4.36 -1.09 20.47
C VAL A 87 5.73 -0.57 20.01
N TRP A 88 6.52 0.01 20.92
CA TRP A 88 7.89 0.45 20.65
C TRP A 88 8.89 -0.70 20.50
N ASN A 89 8.54 -1.92 20.94
CA ASN A 89 9.33 -3.12 20.69
C ASN A 89 9.11 -3.68 19.27
N GLY A 90 8.31 -3.02 18.45
CA GLY A 90 7.90 -3.51 17.14
C GLY A 90 6.72 -4.47 17.23
N GLY A 91 6.60 -5.38 16.25
CA GLY A 91 5.49 -6.36 16.21
C GLY A 91 4.16 -5.72 15.81
N LEU A 92 4.12 -5.14 14.62
CA LEU A 92 2.92 -4.58 14.00
C LEU A 92 2.67 -5.31 12.69
N ALA A 93 1.52 -5.98 12.56
CA ALA A 93 1.14 -6.69 11.35
C ALA A 93 0.29 -5.79 10.44
N ILE A 94 0.73 -5.56 9.20
CA ILE A 94 0.03 -4.70 8.25
C ILE A 94 -1.44 -5.11 8.02
N HIS A 95 -1.72 -6.42 8.00
CA HIS A 95 -3.08 -6.96 7.84
C HIS A 95 -4.03 -6.47 8.94
N GLY A 96 -3.56 -6.47 10.19
CA GLY A 96 -4.31 -5.91 11.31
C GLY A 96 -4.51 -4.41 11.20
N GLY A 97 -3.49 -3.71 10.69
CA GLY A 97 -3.58 -2.27 10.47
C GLY A 97 -4.60 -1.88 9.42
N LEU A 98 -4.63 -2.60 8.30
CA LEU A 98 -5.63 -2.42 7.25
C LEU A 98 -7.05 -2.75 7.75
N LEU A 99 -7.21 -3.82 8.53
CA LEU A 99 -8.49 -4.19 9.10
C LEU A 99 -8.98 -3.14 10.10
N GLY A 100 -8.12 -2.71 11.03
CA GLY A 100 -8.44 -1.68 12.02
C GLY A 100 -8.81 -0.35 11.37
N ALA A 101 -8.04 0.07 10.36
CA ALA A 101 -8.31 1.26 9.57
C ALA A 101 -9.66 1.18 8.84
N PHE A 102 -9.94 0.05 8.19
CA PHE A 102 -11.19 -0.16 7.46
C PHE A 102 -12.41 -0.14 8.38
N LEU A 103 -12.36 -0.86 9.50
CA LEU A 103 -13.47 -0.91 10.47
C LEU A 103 -13.74 0.46 11.09
N ALA A 104 -12.69 1.17 11.53
CA ALA A 104 -12.83 2.51 12.08
C ALA A 104 -13.35 3.52 11.04
N GLY A 105 -12.83 3.46 9.81
CA GLY A 105 -13.32 4.31 8.72
C GLY A 105 -14.77 4.02 8.35
N ALA A 106 -15.16 2.75 8.25
CA ALA A 106 -16.54 2.35 7.97
C ALA A 106 -17.50 2.81 9.08
N PHE A 107 -17.10 2.63 10.35
CA PHE A 107 -17.85 3.13 11.49
C PHE A 107 -17.97 4.66 11.48
N PHE A 108 -16.86 5.36 11.23
CA PHE A 108 -16.84 6.82 11.11
C PHE A 108 -17.80 7.29 10.01
N MET A 109 -17.68 6.76 8.79
CA MET A 109 -18.55 7.14 7.68
C MET A 109 -20.02 6.89 8.00
N ARG A 110 -20.35 5.80 8.68
CA ARG A 110 -21.72 5.53 9.15
C ARG A 110 -22.18 6.55 10.20
N LYS A 111 -21.33 6.87 11.19
CA LYS A 111 -21.63 7.83 12.26
C LYS A 111 -21.90 9.24 11.72
N TYR A 112 -21.15 9.66 10.71
CA TYR A 112 -21.27 11.00 10.11
C TYR A 112 -22.13 11.01 8.83
N HIS A 113 -22.89 9.95 8.56
CA HIS A 113 -23.80 9.85 7.41
C HIS A 113 -23.13 10.12 6.05
N LEU A 114 -21.86 9.72 5.93
CA LEU A 114 -21.04 9.91 4.73
C LEU A 114 -21.13 8.69 3.82
N SER A 115 -21.28 8.95 2.53
CA SER A 115 -21.24 7.89 1.51
C SER A 115 -19.85 7.29 1.40
N PHE A 116 -19.73 5.98 1.68
CA PHE A 116 -18.46 5.25 1.60
C PHE A 116 -17.75 5.44 0.25
N LEU A 117 -18.47 5.24 -0.86
CA LEU A 117 -17.86 5.31 -2.19
C LEU A 117 -17.41 6.72 -2.55
N ASN A 118 -18.09 7.76 -2.05
CA ASN A 118 -17.68 9.13 -2.26
C ASN A 118 -16.36 9.41 -1.51
N MET A 119 -16.32 9.10 -0.23
CA MET A 119 -15.12 9.24 0.58
C MET A 119 -13.96 8.41 0.00
N ALA A 120 -14.23 7.19 -0.45
CA ALA A 120 -13.24 6.31 -1.06
C ALA A 120 -12.67 6.90 -2.36
N ASP A 121 -13.49 7.49 -3.24
CA ASP A 121 -13.01 8.16 -4.46
C ASP A 121 -12.13 9.39 -4.15
N ILE A 122 -12.49 10.14 -3.09
CA ILE A 122 -11.73 11.31 -2.63
C ILE A 122 -10.38 10.89 -2.06
N ILE A 123 -10.32 9.79 -1.31
CA ILE A 123 -9.13 9.36 -0.57
C ILE A 123 -8.21 8.45 -1.42
N ALA A 124 -8.74 7.72 -2.42
CA ALA A 124 -7.97 6.72 -3.17
C ALA A 124 -6.64 7.23 -3.78
N PRO A 125 -6.58 8.41 -4.43
CA PRO A 125 -5.31 8.98 -4.90
C PRO A 125 -4.33 9.31 -3.77
N SER A 126 -4.83 9.75 -2.60
CA SER A 126 -3.98 9.98 -1.43
C SER A 126 -3.36 8.68 -0.91
N ILE A 127 -4.11 7.57 -0.94
CA ILE A 127 -3.59 6.24 -0.57
C ILE A 127 -2.47 5.84 -1.52
N LEU A 128 -2.69 5.96 -2.82
CA LEU A 128 -1.74 5.55 -3.84
C LEU A 128 -0.45 6.38 -3.81
N LEU A 129 -0.57 7.69 -3.56
CA LEU A 129 0.61 8.53 -3.30
C LEU A 129 1.35 8.10 -2.02
N GLY A 130 0.61 7.78 -0.96
CA GLY A 130 1.20 7.27 0.28
C GLY A 130 1.95 5.97 0.08
N GLN A 131 1.43 5.06 -0.75
CA GLN A 131 2.11 3.83 -1.15
C GLN A 131 3.38 4.14 -1.95
N ALA A 132 3.31 5.02 -2.94
CA ALA A 132 4.47 5.41 -3.76
C ALA A 132 5.62 5.98 -2.92
N LEU A 133 5.31 6.86 -1.95
CA LEU A 133 6.28 7.50 -1.09
C LEU A 133 6.79 6.54 0.00
N GLY A 134 5.91 5.71 0.57
CA GLY A 134 6.26 4.75 1.61
C GLY A 134 7.34 3.76 1.19
N ARG A 135 7.41 3.41 -0.11
CA ARG A 135 8.45 2.52 -0.66
C ARG A 135 9.87 3.04 -0.48
N TRP A 136 10.05 4.35 -0.38
CA TRP A 136 11.35 4.95 -0.10
C TRP A 136 11.84 4.65 1.32
N GLY A 137 10.93 4.36 2.26
CA GLY A 137 11.30 3.81 3.56
C GLY A 137 11.97 2.44 3.44
N ASN A 138 11.41 1.55 2.60
CA ASN A 138 11.99 0.23 2.35
C ASN A 138 13.39 0.33 1.73
N PHE A 139 13.58 1.27 0.81
CA PHE A 139 14.89 1.55 0.21
C PHE A 139 15.95 1.97 1.23
N ILE A 140 15.60 2.89 2.14
CA ILE A 140 16.53 3.34 3.18
C ILE A 140 16.87 2.20 4.15
N ASN A 141 15.87 1.38 4.51
CA ASN A 141 16.07 0.21 5.38
C ASN A 141 16.73 -0.99 4.68
N GLN A 142 16.95 -0.94 3.36
CA GLN A 142 17.41 -2.07 2.55
C GLN A 142 16.54 -3.34 2.72
N GLU A 143 15.22 -3.17 2.78
CA GLU A 143 14.26 -4.27 2.95
C GLU A 143 13.29 -4.38 1.76
N ALA A 144 12.53 -5.48 1.70
CA ALA A 144 11.49 -5.70 0.67
C ALA A 144 11.98 -5.62 -0.79
N HIS A 145 13.27 -5.88 -1.03
CA HIS A 145 13.90 -5.91 -2.34
C HIS A 145 13.53 -7.19 -3.12
N GLY A 146 13.79 -7.20 -4.42
CA GLY A 146 13.56 -8.38 -5.25
C GLY A 146 14.71 -9.39 -5.20
N GLY A 147 14.75 -10.28 -6.19
CA GLY A 147 15.82 -11.27 -6.37
C GLY A 147 17.20 -10.65 -6.65
N MET A 148 18.24 -11.48 -6.52
CA MET A 148 19.63 -11.09 -6.77
C MET A 148 19.85 -10.75 -8.25
N VAL A 149 20.65 -9.73 -8.53
CA VAL A 149 21.01 -9.29 -9.89
C VAL A 149 22.48 -8.88 -9.95
N SER A 150 23.00 -8.72 -11.17
CA SER A 150 24.32 -8.13 -11.37
C SER A 150 24.25 -6.61 -11.28
N ARG A 151 25.37 -5.97 -10.87
CA ARG A 151 25.51 -4.51 -10.94
C ARG A 151 25.26 -3.97 -12.34
N ALA A 152 25.73 -4.68 -13.37
CA ALA A 152 25.55 -4.31 -14.77
C ALA A 152 24.07 -4.21 -15.17
N MET A 153 23.19 -5.03 -14.59
CA MET A 153 21.75 -4.94 -14.82
C MET A 153 21.18 -3.63 -14.25
N LEU A 154 21.60 -3.23 -13.05
CA LEU A 154 21.18 -1.96 -12.44
C LEU A 154 21.72 -0.74 -13.20
N GLU A 155 22.94 -0.83 -13.75
CA GLU A 155 23.50 0.20 -14.62
C GLU A 155 22.77 0.29 -15.97
N ALA A 156 22.32 -0.85 -16.52
CA ALA A 156 21.52 -0.88 -17.74
C ALA A 156 20.14 -0.22 -17.55
N LEU A 157 19.61 -0.20 -16.33
CA LEU A 157 18.42 0.57 -15.95
C LEU A 157 18.70 2.09 -15.82
N GLN A 158 19.93 2.53 -16.05
CA GLN A 158 20.37 3.93 -15.94
C GLN A 158 20.08 4.54 -14.57
N LEU A 159 20.19 3.72 -13.51
CA LEU A 159 19.96 4.18 -12.15
C LEU A 159 21.14 5.05 -11.68
N PRO A 160 20.88 6.13 -10.92
CA PRO A 160 21.92 6.87 -10.24
C PRO A 160 22.76 5.99 -9.29
N GLU A 161 24.05 6.31 -9.15
CA GLU A 161 24.98 5.51 -8.33
C GLU A 161 24.54 5.37 -6.87
N TRP A 162 23.83 6.37 -6.31
CA TRP A 162 23.33 6.30 -4.93
C TRP A 162 22.21 5.25 -4.77
N ILE A 163 21.42 4.98 -5.81
CA ILE A 163 20.45 3.88 -5.79
C ILE A 163 21.18 2.56 -5.94
N ILE A 164 22.11 2.45 -6.90
CA ILE A 164 22.87 1.21 -7.14
C ILE A 164 23.63 0.80 -5.88
N SER A 165 24.33 1.73 -5.24
CA SER A 165 25.08 1.48 -4.00
C SER A 165 24.18 1.10 -2.84
N GLN A 166 23.01 1.73 -2.68
CA GLN A 166 22.06 1.35 -1.62
C GLN A 166 21.40 -0.02 -1.89
N MET A 167 21.28 -0.44 -3.15
CA MET A 167 20.81 -1.79 -3.51
C MET A 167 21.89 -2.87 -3.33
N ASN A 168 23.10 -2.50 -2.94
CA ASN A 168 24.13 -3.44 -2.50
C ASN A 168 23.93 -3.74 -1.01
N ILE A 169 23.49 -4.96 -0.72
CA ILE A 169 23.23 -5.44 0.63
C ILE A 169 24.26 -6.54 0.89
N GLN A 170 25.21 -6.25 1.78
CA GLN A 170 26.27 -7.19 2.17
C GLN A 170 27.08 -7.76 0.98
N GLY A 171 27.31 -6.98 -0.07
CA GLY A 171 28.09 -7.37 -1.25
C GLY A 171 27.27 -7.96 -2.39
N VAL A 172 25.95 -8.12 -2.23
CA VAL A 172 25.04 -8.66 -3.25
C VAL A 172 24.08 -7.57 -3.71
N TYR A 173 23.86 -7.46 -5.02
CA TYR A 173 22.92 -6.50 -5.60
C TYR A 173 21.54 -7.15 -5.79
N TYR A 174 20.49 -6.38 -5.55
CA TYR A 174 19.11 -6.84 -5.65
C TYR A 174 18.26 -5.96 -6.58
N GLN A 175 17.20 -6.55 -7.12
CA GLN A 175 16.18 -5.83 -7.89
C GLN A 175 15.55 -4.71 -7.03
N PRO A 176 15.50 -3.46 -7.52
CA PRO A 176 14.92 -2.32 -6.80
C PRO A 176 13.38 -2.31 -6.90
N THR A 177 12.73 -3.32 -6.32
CA THR A 177 11.26 -3.44 -6.27
C THR A 177 10.59 -2.22 -5.66
N PHE A 178 11.25 -1.53 -4.71
CA PHE A 178 10.78 -0.26 -4.16
C PHE A 178 10.54 0.78 -5.26
N LEU A 179 11.44 0.87 -6.25
CA LEU A 179 11.39 1.85 -7.32
C LEU A 179 10.30 1.47 -8.32
N TYR A 180 10.18 0.18 -8.65
CA TYR A 180 9.12 -0.31 -9.52
C TYR A 180 7.73 0.00 -8.93
N GLU A 181 7.54 -0.26 -7.64
CA GLU A 181 6.28 0.01 -6.94
C GLU A 181 6.04 1.53 -6.79
N SER A 182 7.08 2.30 -6.44
CA SER A 182 6.99 3.76 -6.35
C SER A 182 6.59 4.43 -7.67
N ILE A 183 7.19 4.00 -8.78
CA ILE A 183 6.86 4.50 -10.12
C ILE A 183 5.46 4.07 -10.53
N TRP A 184 5.09 2.80 -10.33
CA TRP A 184 3.77 2.28 -10.68
C TRP A 184 2.65 3.01 -9.94
N ASP A 185 2.81 3.19 -8.63
CA ASP A 185 1.86 3.91 -7.79
C ASP A 185 1.84 5.40 -8.14
N GLY A 186 2.99 6.01 -8.45
CA GLY A 186 3.07 7.39 -8.93
C GLY A 186 2.32 7.61 -10.25
N ILE A 187 2.48 6.71 -11.23
CA ILE A 187 1.73 6.74 -12.49
C ILE A 187 0.24 6.56 -12.23
N GLY A 188 -0.13 5.61 -11.37
CA GLY A 188 -1.53 5.41 -10.99
C GLY A 188 -2.12 6.62 -10.28
N PHE A 189 -1.37 7.30 -9.43
CA PHE A 189 -1.80 8.53 -8.79
C PHE A 189 -2.14 9.60 -9.84
N LEU A 190 -1.25 9.82 -10.81
CA LEU A 190 -1.50 10.75 -11.92
C LEU A 190 -2.71 10.32 -12.75
N LEU A 191 -2.85 9.02 -13.04
CA LEU A 191 -4.01 8.47 -13.74
C LEU A 191 -5.31 8.81 -13.01
N LEU A 192 -5.40 8.53 -11.70
CA LEU A 192 -6.62 8.82 -10.94
C LEU A 192 -6.92 10.33 -10.90
N LEU A 193 -5.90 11.19 -10.81
CA LEU A 193 -6.10 12.64 -10.91
C LEU A 193 -6.64 13.07 -12.29
N LEU A 194 -6.22 12.41 -13.37
CA LEU A 194 -6.77 12.64 -14.71
C LEU A 194 -8.21 12.14 -14.81
N LEU A 195 -8.52 10.97 -14.24
CA LEU A 195 -9.88 10.41 -14.23
C LEU A 195 -10.87 11.30 -13.45
N ARG A 196 -10.43 11.99 -12.40
CA ARG A 196 -11.23 13.03 -11.72
C ARG A 196 -11.67 14.15 -12.66
N LYS A 197 -10.81 14.49 -13.64
CA LYS A 197 -11.13 15.53 -14.62
C LYS A 197 -12.22 15.07 -15.60
N ILE A 198 -12.25 13.78 -15.93
CA ILE A 198 -13.25 13.17 -16.81
C ILE A 198 -14.64 13.08 -16.16
N ASN A 199 -14.72 13.24 -14.82
CA ASN A 199 -15.98 13.20 -14.07
C ASN A 199 -16.70 11.85 -14.21
N LEU A 200 -15.97 10.77 -13.89
CA LEU A 200 -16.49 9.40 -13.85
C LEU A 200 -17.67 9.25 -12.88
N ARG A 201 -18.28 8.08 -12.83
CA ARG A 201 -19.36 7.79 -11.88
C ARG A 201 -18.80 7.56 -10.48
N ARG A 202 -19.55 7.93 -9.44
CA ARG A 202 -19.16 7.66 -8.04
C ARG A 202 -18.84 6.18 -7.81
N GLY A 203 -17.68 5.94 -7.18
CA GLY A 203 -17.06 4.65 -6.91
C GLY A 203 -16.05 4.22 -7.98
N GLU A 204 -16.11 4.76 -9.21
CA GLU A 204 -15.23 4.30 -10.28
C GLU A 204 -13.76 4.67 -10.02
N ILE A 205 -13.47 5.79 -9.36
CA ILE A 205 -12.09 6.16 -9.04
C ILE A 205 -11.49 5.17 -8.03
N PHE A 206 -12.23 4.85 -6.97
CA PHE A 206 -11.81 3.87 -5.98
C PHE A 206 -11.64 2.47 -6.58
N PHE A 207 -12.57 2.01 -7.42
CA PHE A 207 -12.43 0.70 -8.06
C PHE A 207 -11.30 0.69 -9.10
N THR A 208 -11.05 1.79 -9.82
CA THR A 208 -9.87 1.91 -10.69
C THR A 208 -8.58 1.88 -9.88
N TYR A 209 -8.51 2.54 -8.73
CA TYR A 209 -7.39 2.42 -7.79
C TYR A 209 -7.15 0.95 -7.40
N MET A 210 -8.21 0.25 -7.00
CA MET A 210 -8.15 -1.14 -6.58
C MET A 210 -7.62 -2.06 -7.69
N VAL A 211 -8.09 -1.87 -8.93
CA VAL A 211 -7.58 -2.59 -10.10
C VAL A 211 -6.12 -2.23 -10.38
N TRP A 212 -5.78 -0.95 -10.40
CA TRP A 212 -4.45 -0.46 -10.75
C TRP A 212 -3.38 -0.93 -9.76
N TYR A 213 -3.61 -0.72 -8.46
CA TYR A 213 -2.69 -1.15 -7.41
C TYR A 213 -2.54 -2.67 -7.42
N SER A 214 -3.66 -3.41 -7.53
CA SER A 214 -3.62 -4.87 -7.56
C SER A 214 -2.83 -5.41 -8.75
N LEU A 215 -2.95 -4.78 -9.92
CA LEU A 215 -2.20 -5.15 -11.13
C LEU A 215 -0.69 -5.00 -10.93
N GLY A 216 -0.23 -3.83 -10.47
CA GLY A 216 1.18 -3.62 -10.18
C GLY A 216 1.69 -4.54 -9.09
N ARG A 217 0.92 -4.66 -8.00
CA ARG A 217 1.26 -5.52 -6.87
C ARG A 217 1.40 -6.99 -7.30
N PHE A 218 0.55 -7.49 -8.20
CA PHE A 218 0.64 -8.86 -8.71
C PHE A 218 2.01 -9.15 -9.36
N PHE A 219 2.49 -8.23 -10.20
CA PHE A 219 3.74 -8.41 -10.92
C PHE A 219 4.96 -8.16 -10.05
N ILE A 220 4.96 -7.08 -9.26
CA ILE A 220 6.08 -6.71 -8.39
C ILE A 220 6.25 -7.74 -7.27
N GLU A 221 5.15 -8.27 -6.74
CA GLU A 221 5.22 -9.33 -5.73
C GLU A 221 5.96 -10.55 -6.24
N GLY A 222 5.81 -10.92 -7.52
CA GLY A 222 6.54 -12.07 -8.11
C GLY A 222 8.07 -11.87 -8.18
N LEU A 223 8.55 -10.64 -8.06
CA LEU A 223 9.99 -10.33 -8.02
C LEU A 223 10.58 -10.44 -6.61
N ARG A 224 9.73 -10.36 -5.57
CA ARG A 224 10.15 -10.34 -4.16
C ARG A 224 10.68 -11.68 -3.69
N THR A 225 11.49 -11.66 -2.65
CA THR A 225 12.05 -12.86 -2.02
C THR A 225 11.42 -13.14 -0.64
N ASP A 226 10.83 -12.12 -0.02
CA ASP A 226 10.29 -12.11 1.34
C ASP A 226 8.75 -12.19 1.39
N SER A 227 8.15 -12.87 0.41
CA SER A 227 6.71 -12.96 0.27
C SER A 227 6.06 -13.88 1.29
N LEU A 228 4.98 -13.42 1.93
CA LEU A 228 4.09 -14.30 2.67
C LEU A 228 3.41 -15.29 1.70
N SER A 229 3.62 -16.57 1.92
CA SER A 229 3.18 -17.65 1.04
C SER A 229 2.55 -18.79 1.84
N PHE A 230 1.80 -19.64 1.13
CA PHE A 230 1.25 -20.88 1.68
C PHE A 230 1.26 -21.99 0.64
N THR A 231 1.20 -23.24 1.10
CA THR A 231 1.04 -24.40 0.23
C THR A 231 -0.43 -24.52 -0.15
N GLY A 232 -0.73 -24.41 -1.45
CA GLY A 232 -2.08 -24.59 -1.98
C GLY A 232 -2.10 -25.51 -3.20
N PRO A 233 -3.26 -25.64 -3.86
CA PRO A 233 -3.44 -26.53 -5.01
C PRO A 233 -2.47 -26.20 -6.15
N MET A 234 -1.91 -27.24 -6.79
CA MET A 234 -0.94 -27.10 -7.88
C MET A 234 -1.47 -26.24 -9.03
N TRP A 235 -2.71 -26.49 -9.46
CA TRP A 235 -3.34 -25.74 -10.56
C TRP A 235 -3.39 -24.24 -10.31
N LEU A 236 -3.55 -23.81 -9.05
CA LEU A 236 -3.63 -22.40 -8.69
C LEU A 236 -2.25 -21.75 -8.74
N SER A 237 -1.23 -22.46 -8.25
CA SER A 237 0.17 -22.07 -8.40
C SER A 237 0.56 -21.93 -9.88
N ASP A 238 0.25 -22.94 -10.70
CA ASP A 238 0.57 -22.95 -12.12
C ASP A 238 -0.14 -21.82 -12.87
N MET A 239 -1.40 -21.55 -12.54
CA MET A 239 -2.16 -20.42 -13.10
C MET A 239 -1.51 -19.08 -12.75
N LEU A 240 -1.15 -18.85 -11.48
CA LEU A 240 -0.51 -17.61 -11.06
C LEU A 240 0.86 -17.43 -11.72
N ASN A 241 1.64 -18.52 -11.83
CA ASN A 241 2.91 -18.52 -12.53
C ASN A 241 2.72 -18.21 -14.02
N ALA A 242 1.77 -18.85 -14.69
CA ALA A 242 1.49 -18.60 -16.11
C ALA A 242 1.06 -17.16 -16.39
N LEU A 243 0.27 -16.55 -15.50
CA LEU A 243 -0.09 -15.13 -15.59
C LEU A 243 1.11 -14.19 -15.37
N TRP A 244 2.10 -14.61 -14.60
CA TRP A 244 3.31 -13.83 -14.33
C TRP A 244 4.41 -14.03 -15.40
N GLN A 245 4.47 -15.20 -16.06
CA GLN A 245 5.49 -15.59 -17.05
C GLN A 245 5.80 -14.55 -18.13
N PRO A 246 4.86 -13.74 -18.66
CA PRO A 246 5.18 -12.71 -19.66
C PRO A 246 6.26 -11.72 -19.19
N LEU A 247 6.39 -11.48 -17.88
CA LEU A 247 7.47 -10.65 -17.31
C LEU A 247 8.82 -11.36 -17.25
N GLY A 248 8.83 -12.70 -17.26
CA GLY A 248 10.02 -13.55 -17.14
C GLY A 248 11.05 -13.33 -18.26
N ALA A 249 10.62 -12.80 -19.40
CA ALA A 249 11.50 -12.43 -20.50
C ALA A 249 12.40 -11.20 -20.18
N TRP A 250 12.01 -10.40 -19.19
CA TRP A 250 12.68 -9.13 -18.85
C TRP A 250 13.19 -9.11 -17.42
N LEU A 251 12.52 -9.82 -16.51
CA LEU A 251 12.81 -9.80 -15.08
C LEU A 251 12.81 -11.22 -14.53
N GLN A 252 13.78 -11.52 -13.67
CA GLN A 252 13.86 -12.81 -13.00
C GLN A 252 12.88 -12.85 -11.82
N ALA A 253 12.13 -13.96 -11.70
CA ALA A 253 11.26 -14.19 -10.56
C ALA A 253 12.09 -14.24 -9.28
N GLY A 254 11.56 -13.67 -8.21
CA GLY A 254 12.16 -13.87 -6.89
C GLY A 254 11.98 -15.33 -6.46
N SER A 255 12.99 -15.89 -5.80
CA SER A 255 12.88 -17.22 -5.21
C SER A 255 11.98 -17.19 -3.97
N LEU A 256 11.08 -18.17 -3.82
CA LEU A 256 10.34 -18.40 -2.58
C LEU A 256 11.13 -19.36 -1.71
N GLU A 257 11.41 -18.98 -0.46
CA GLU A 257 12.02 -19.90 0.51
C GLU A 257 11.04 -21.03 0.92
N HIS A 258 9.72 -20.75 0.94
CA HIS A 258 8.67 -21.70 1.30
C HIS A 258 7.39 -21.45 0.47
N GLY A 259 6.67 -22.50 0.09
CA GLY A 259 5.29 -22.43 -0.44
C GLY A 259 5.15 -22.16 -1.95
N ASN A 260 4.00 -22.55 -2.50
CA ASN A 260 3.71 -22.47 -3.94
C ASN A 260 2.98 -21.15 -4.32
N ILE A 261 2.26 -20.53 -3.38
CA ILE A 261 1.34 -19.41 -3.68
C ILE A 261 1.64 -18.23 -2.78
N ARG A 262 1.92 -17.07 -3.38
CA ARG A 262 2.09 -15.78 -2.67
C ARG A 262 0.72 -15.20 -2.34
N VAL A 263 0.48 -14.91 -1.05
CA VAL A 263 -0.79 -14.35 -0.58
C VAL A 263 -1.11 -13.04 -1.31
N ALA A 264 -0.12 -12.17 -1.46
CA ALA A 264 -0.31 -10.88 -2.13
C ALA A 264 -0.68 -11.02 -3.62
N GLN A 265 -0.15 -12.01 -4.36
CA GLN A 265 -0.57 -12.25 -5.74
C GLN A 265 -2.03 -12.72 -5.83
N LEU A 266 -2.44 -13.61 -4.93
CA LEU A 266 -3.83 -14.08 -4.87
C LEU A 266 -4.79 -12.94 -4.50
N VAL A 267 -4.46 -12.16 -3.48
CA VAL A 267 -5.26 -10.99 -3.05
C VAL A 267 -5.34 -9.96 -4.16
N SER A 268 -4.24 -9.70 -4.87
CA SER A 268 -4.23 -8.84 -6.05
C SER A 268 -5.16 -9.36 -7.15
N LEU A 269 -5.13 -10.65 -7.47
CA LEU A 269 -6.02 -11.20 -8.50
C LEU A 269 -7.49 -11.01 -8.12
N LEU A 270 -7.86 -11.32 -6.88
CA LEU A 270 -9.21 -11.08 -6.36
C LEU A 270 -9.57 -9.58 -6.38
N GLY A 271 -8.63 -8.72 -6.01
CA GLY A 271 -8.80 -7.27 -6.02
C GLY A 271 -9.08 -6.72 -7.42
N MET A 272 -8.36 -7.20 -8.44
CA MET A 272 -8.62 -6.83 -9.83
C MET A 272 -10.01 -7.27 -10.28
N LEU A 273 -10.38 -8.53 -10.02
CA LEU A 273 -11.68 -9.09 -10.43
C LEU A 273 -12.85 -8.37 -9.75
N ILE A 274 -12.74 -8.12 -8.44
CA ILE A 274 -13.77 -7.39 -7.69
C ILE A 274 -13.87 -5.96 -8.19
N GLY A 275 -12.75 -5.25 -8.38
CA GLY A 275 -12.76 -3.87 -8.87
C GLY A 275 -13.39 -3.74 -10.26
N LEU A 276 -12.99 -4.59 -11.21
CA LEU A 276 -13.57 -4.62 -12.56
C LEU A 276 -15.05 -5.02 -12.53
N GLY A 277 -15.39 -6.07 -11.78
CA GLY A 277 -16.76 -6.53 -11.61
C GLY A 277 -17.67 -5.46 -11.03
N MET A 278 -17.20 -4.72 -10.02
CA MET A 278 -17.95 -3.62 -9.41
C MET A 278 -18.17 -2.46 -10.37
N ILE A 279 -17.17 -2.09 -11.19
CA ILE A 279 -17.34 -1.09 -12.24
C ILE A 279 -18.42 -1.56 -13.23
N LEU A 280 -18.25 -2.75 -13.82
CA LEU A 280 -19.17 -3.27 -14.84
C LEU A 280 -20.59 -3.43 -14.31
N TRP A 281 -20.76 -4.06 -13.15
CA TRP A 281 -22.06 -4.25 -12.52
C TRP A 281 -22.76 -2.92 -12.25
N ARG A 282 -22.05 -1.93 -11.70
CA ARG A 282 -22.62 -0.60 -11.43
C ARG A 282 -23.02 0.13 -12.71
N ARG A 283 -22.27 -0.06 -13.80
CA ARG A 283 -22.63 0.51 -15.12
C ARG A 283 -23.88 -0.15 -15.71
N LEU A 284 -24.02 -1.47 -15.56
CA LEU A 284 -25.15 -2.23 -16.10
C LEU A 284 -26.43 -2.04 -15.28
N SER A 285 -26.34 -2.04 -13.94
CA SER A 285 -27.49 -1.96 -13.04
C SER A 285 -28.05 -0.55 -12.84
N ARG A 286 -27.54 0.47 -13.55
CA ARG A 286 -27.99 1.87 -13.43
C ARG A 286 -27.94 2.45 -12.00
N ARG A 287 -27.21 1.85 -11.06
CA ARG A 287 -27.06 2.33 -9.66
C ARG A 287 -26.01 3.45 -9.50
N ALA A 288 -25.40 3.90 -10.60
CA ALA A 288 -24.23 4.78 -10.57
C ALA A 288 -24.37 6.01 -11.49
N TRP A 289 -25.54 6.62 -11.57
CA TRP A 289 -25.70 7.82 -12.41
C TRP A 289 -25.10 9.09 -11.80
N VAL A 290 -24.80 9.09 -10.50
CA VAL A 290 -24.26 10.29 -9.85
C VAL A 290 -22.82 10.52 -10.32
N PRO A 291 -22.53 11.63 -11.03
CA PRO A 291 -21.18 11.97 -11.43
C PRO A 291 -20.29 12.24 -10.22
N TYR A 292 -19.00 11.97 -10.37
CA TYR A 292 -17.98 12.12 -9.34
C TYR A 292 -18.05 13.51 -8.68
N ARG A 293 -18.05 14.58 -9.47
CA ARG A 293 -18.03 15.98 -8.98
C ARG A 293 -19.32 16.46 -8.30
N SER A 294 -20.35 15.63 -8.20
CA SER A 294 -21.60 16.03 -7.55
C SER A 294 -21.38 16.24 -6.06
N ALA A 295 -22.02 17.26 -5.47
CA ALA A 295 -21.94 17.54 -4.04
C ALA A 295 -22.31 16.31 -3.20
N VAL A 296 -21.62 16.10 -2.07
CA VAL A 296 -21.90 14.94 -1.22
C VAL A 296 -23.32 15.05 -0.66
N GLU A 297 -24.15 14.05 -0.95
CA GLU A 297 -25.40 13.86 -0.24
C GLU A 297 -25.03 13.32 1.14
N THR A 298 -25.18 14.13 2.17
CA THR A 298 -25.29 13.59 3.54
C THR A 298 -26.55 12.76 3.56
N ASN A 299 -26.46 11.48 3.91
CA ASN A 299 -27.66 10.66 4.06
C ASN A 299 -28.51 11.29 5.18
N GLU A 300 -29.52 12.09 4.82
CA GLU A 300 -30.48 12.60 5.78
C GLU A 300 -31.08 11.40 6.52
N ALA A 301 -31.09 11.51 7.85
CA ALA A 301 -31.57 10.48 8.77
C ALA A 301 -33.09 10.33 8.71
#